data_AF-A0A956ELA7-F1
#
_entry.id   AF-A0A956ELA7-F1
#
_cell.length_a   1.000
_cell.length_b   1.000
_cell.length_c   1.000
_cell.angle_alpha   90.00
_cell.angle_beta   90.00
_cell.angle_gamma   90.00
#
_symmetry.space_group_name_H-M   'P 1'
#
loop_
_entity.id
_entity.type
_entity.pdbx_description
1 polymer ?
#
loop_
_entity_poly.entity_id
_entity_poly.type
_entity_poly.pdbx_seq_one_letter_code
_entity_poly.pdbx_strand_id
1 'polypeptide(L)'
;EGLPVPTADSDTFPLDDSVGIQLENGCNYGPNPTTAADIADLASYLPHIGEGINKAAKNEFLCTSMGAGDVVESQSGIVHSIAVDVADIVEVFSEQAKVIWSPRSNVVLYGNTAAVTAMDQLGVLIALGTDWIPSGSMNLLRELQCADLLNSTYFDHHFDDAALWRMVTTNAAMVVAADNAIGMLKPGYVADIAIFDGSVNKNYRAIIDGEPSGVGLVLRGGFPLYGDEALMNDAAIGAFDCEALDVCGNAKKVCVEKDLGVATLDQLITSIDGIYPLFFCGEPEKEPTCVPWRDEYSDGITMDDADGDGIVDANDNCPMVFNPVRPLELAQADYDNDGIGDVCDLCPAEAGEACTPGDANDYDGDGIPNGADNCVADPNPGQEDADDDGHGDACDNCPLPNPGPQTCPLPIPAIRDPNHPDHPMVGSPVKVVGAYVTAVRPDAGNSRGFHIQDDSLDPFSGIFVFTGSNPAGVKVGNRVTVSGTYEEYFTLSEISSPIVVIEDAGEVLPFAPIKVADPATLATGGMMAEAYESMLVSVSDVVITKQNADANDYDEFEVTGNLRVDDQIYDNVVNMGLNNACVVGSQFTELIGVLGFSFANSKLWPRVKSDISWVMCDPAP
;
A
#
# COMPACT_ATOMS: atom_id res chain seq x y z
N GLU A 1 -0.54 -8.22 5.05
CA GLU A 1 0.86 -7.74 5.05
C GLU A 1 1.07 -6.44 5.83
N GLY A 2 -0.01 -5.76 6.27
CA GLY A 2 0.12 -4.52 7.05
C GLY A 2 0.54 -3.32 6.19
N LEU A 3 0.57 -3.48 4.87
CA LEU A 3 0.75 -2.38 3.93
C LEU A 3 -0.52 -1.52 3.90
N PRO A 4 -0.39 -0.19 3.91
CA PRO A 4 -1.52 0.75 3.85
C PRO A 4 -2.02 0.95 2.41
N VAL A 5 -2.16 -0.14 1.64
CA VAL A 5 -2.55 -0.12 0.23
C VAL A 5 -3.73 -1.06 -0.03
N PRO A 6 -4.60 -0.79 -1.02
CA PRO A 6 -5.67 -1.70 -1.40
C PRO A 6 -5.12 -3.07 -1.85
N THR A 7 -5.93 -4.11 -1.69
CA THR A 7 -5.57 -5.45 -2.20
C THR A 7 -5.80 -5.49 -3.71
N ALA A 8 -4.84 -6.02 -4.47
CA ALA A 8 -5.01 -6.28 -5.89
C ALA A 8 -6.08 -7.35 -6.11
N ASP A 9 -6.99 -7.12 -7.06
CA ASP A 9 -7.98 -8.11 -7.49
C ASP A 9 -7.38 -8.96 -8.63
N SER A 10 -7.53 -10.28 -8.57
CA SER A 10 -6.95 -11.18 -9.58
C SER A 10 -8.05 -12.03 -10.20
N ASP A 11 -8.05 -12.09 -11.53
CA ASP A 11 -9.09 -12.73 -12.34
C ASP A 11 -8.45 -13.64 -13.40
N THR A 12 -8.64 -14.95 -13.25
CA THR A 12 -8.11 -15.92 -14.22
C THR A 12 -8.96 -15.98 -15.50
N PHE A 13 -10.23 -15.58 -15.46
CA PHE A 13 -11.19 -15.80 -16.55
C PHE A 13 -12.08 -14.56 -16.74
N PRO A 14 -11.51 -13.41 -17.16
CA PRO A 14 -12.23 -12.13 -17.25
C PRO A 14 -13.42 -12.18 -18.22
N LEU A 15 -13.45 -13.12 -19.16
CA LEU A 15 -14.51 -13.29 -20.13
C LEU A 15 -15.59 -14.31 -19.71
N ASP A 16 -15.57 -14.80 -18.46
CA ASP A 16 -16.48 -15.83 -17.93
C ASP A 16 -16.37 -17.16 -18.71
N ASP A 17 -15.13 -17.53 -19.05
CA ASP A 17 -14.79 -18.69 -19.87
C ASP A 17 -14.17 -19.84 -19.07
N SER A 18 -14.30 -19.82 -17.74
CA SER A 18 -13.79 -20.83 -16.79
C SER A 18 -14.14 -22.30 -17.09
N VAL A 19 -15.10 -22.54 -18.00
CA VAL A 19 -15.46 -23.87 -18.51
C VAL A 19 -14.65 -24.31 -19.74
N GLY A 20 -13.64 -23.53 -20.14
CA GLY A 20 -12.70 -23.79 -21.24
C GLY A 20 -13.23 -23.38 -22.61
N ILE A 21 -13.98 -22.28 -22.73
CA ILE A 21 -14.49 -21.80 -24.02
C ILE A 21 -13.38 -21.08 -24.78
N GLN A 22 -13.04 -21.57 -25.97
CA GLN A 22 -12.09 -20.93 -26.86
C GLN A 22 -12.79 -20.49 -28.15
N LEU A 23 -12.71 -19.20 -28.46
CA LEU A 23 -13.31 -18.60 -29.65
C LEU A 23 -12.23 -17.91 -30.48
N GLU A 24 -12.17 -18.19 -31.78
CA GLU A 24 -11.26 -17.46 -32.69
C GLU A 24 -11.85 -16.12 -33.18
N ASN A 25 -13.14 -15.88 -32.93
CA ASN A 25 -13.86 -14.66 -33.34
C ASN A 25 -15.06 -14.39 -32.43
N GLY A 26 -15.23 -13.12 -32.04
CA GLY A 26 -16.39 -12.63 -31.29
C GLY A 26 -16.29 -12.88 -29.79
N CYS A 27 -17.10 -12.16 -29.01
CA CYS A 27 -16.91 -12.02 -27.56
C CYS A 27 -18.01 -12.68 -26.70
N ASN A 28 -18.64 -13.74 -27.19
CA ASN A 28 -19.71 -14.43 -26.45
C ASN A 28 -19.16 -15.65 -25.70
N TYR A 29 -18.34 -15.38 -24.69
CA TYR A 29 -17.69 -16.39 -23.84
C TYR A 29 -18.62 -16.87 -22.70
N GLY A 30 -19.16 -15.94 -21.92
CA GLY A 30 -20.11 -16.25 -20.85
C GLY A 30 -21.14 -15.13 -20.63
N PRO A 31 -22.18 -15.38 -19.82
CA PRO A 31 -23.18 -14.38 -19.48
C PRO A 31 -22.69 -13.26 -18.56
N ASN A 32 -21.60 -13.44 -17.81
CA ASN A 32 -21.13 -12.47 -16.82
C ASN A 32 -19.62 -12.18 -16.95
N PRO A 33 -19.14 -11.66 -18.09
CA PRO A 33 -17.76 -11.19 -18.18
C PRO A 33 -17.53 -10.01 -17.21
N THR A 34 -16.30 -9.88 -16.74
CA THR A 34 -15.82 -8.68 -16.04
C THR A 34 -15.87 -7.50 -17.02
N THR A 35 -16.32 -6.34 -16.54
CA THR A 35 -16.48 -5.13 -17.36
C THR A 35 -15.62 -3.97 -16.82
N ALA A 36 -15.38 -2.97 -17.67
CA ALA A 36 -14.77 -1.68 -17.27
C ALA A 36 -15.38 -1.12 -15.96
N ALA A 37 -16.71 -1.20 -15.84
CA ALA A 37 -17.43 -0.70 -14.68
C ALA A 37 -17.18 -1.50 -13.39
N ASP A 38 -16.84 -2.79 -13.50
CA ASP A 38 -16.52 -3.62 -12.34
C ASP A 38 -15.13 -3.32 -11.78
N ILE A 39 -14.20 -2.86 -12.64
CA ILE A 39 -12.81 -2.59 -12.27
C ILE A 39 -12.50 -1.10 -12.02
N ALA A 40 -13.43 -0.19 -12.35
CA ALA A 40 -13.20 1.26 -12.31
C ALA A 40 -12.80 1.82 -10.92
N ASP A 41 -13.23 1.17 -9.83
CA ASP A 41 -12.91 1.58 -8.46
C ASP A 41 -11.75 0.75 -7.85
N LEU A 42 -11.14 -0.17 -8.62
CA LEU A 42 -10.01 -0.98 -8.17
C LEU A 42 -8.71 -0.20 -8.34
N ALA A 43 -7.83 -0.30 -7.34
CA ALA A 43 -6.48 0.23 -7.47
C ALA A 43 -5.60 -0.65 -8.39
N SER A 44 -5.86 -1.96 -8.41
CA SER A 44 -5.12 -2.92 -9.22
C SER A 44 -6.01 -4.12 -9.57
N TYR A 45 -5.95 -4.53 -10.84
CA TYR A 45 -6.67 -5.67 -11.41
C TYR A 45 -5.70 -6.53 -12.22
N LEU A 46 -5.64 -7.84 -11.96
CA LEU A 46 -4.64 -8.76 -12.50
C LEU A 46 -5.29 -9.87 -13.35
N PRO A 47 -5.74 -9.56 -14.59
CA PRO A 47 -6.42 -10.52 -15.45
C PRO A 47 -5.44 -11.40 -16.24
N HIS A 48 -5.80 -12.66 -16.51
CA HIS A 48 -5.11 -13.47 -17.53
C HIS A 48 -5.73 -13.14 -18.88
N ILE A 49 -4.94 -12.58 -19.80
CA ILE A 49 -5.41 -12.17 -21.13
C ILE A 49 -4.37 -12.56 -22.17
N GLY A 50 -4.83 -13.13 -23.28
CA GLY A 50 -3.94 -13.49 -24.39
C GLY A 50 -2.96 -14.61 -24.03
N GLU A 51 -3.36 -15.52 -23.14
CA GLU A 51 -2.52 -16.63 -22.69
C GLU A 51 -2.48 -17.73 -23.77
N GLY A 52 -1.54 -17.62 -24.69
CA GLY A 52 -1.25 -18.64 -25.70
C GLY A 52 -0.71 -18.06 -26.99
N ILE A 53 -0.62 -18.90 -28.03
CA ILE A 53 0.01 -18.55 -29.32
C ILE A 53 -0.95 -18.73 -30.51
N ASN A 54 -2.24 -18.90 -30.24
CA ASN A 54 -3.23 -19.23 -31.25
C ASN A 54 -4.25 -18.08 -31.40
N LYS A 55 -5.13 -18.21 -32.39
CA LYS A 55 -6.15 -17.20 -32.69
C LYS A 55 -7.18 -17.03 -31.58
N ALA A 56 -7.41 -18.04 -30.74
CA ALA A 56 -8.34 -17.92 -29.63
C ALA A 56 -7.78 -17.01 -28.53
N ALA A 57 -6.51 -17.19 -28.16
CA ALA A 57 -5.82 -16.30 -27.24
C ALA A 57 -5.75 -14.86 -27.78
N LYS A 58 -5.47 -14.67 -29.07
CA LYS A 58 -5.54 -13.32 -29.70
C LYS A 58 -6.95 -12.72 -29.60
N ASN A 59 -8.00 -13.51 -29.82
CA ASN A 59 -9.38 -13.04 -29.71
C ASN A 59 -9.79 -12.70 -28.28
N GLU A 60 -9.23 -13.35 -27.27
CA GLU A 60 -9.44 -12.95 -25.86
C GLU A 60 -8.97 -11.52 -25.63
N PHE A 61 -7.74 -11.19 -26.03
CA PHE A 61 -7.21 -9.82 -25.95
C PHE A 61 -8.14 -8.81 -26.63
N LEU A 62 -8.53 -9.09 -27.89
CA LEU A 62 -9.41 -8.19 -28.65
C LEU A 62 -10.78 -7.98 -27.98
N CYS A 63 -11.29 -8.97 -27.25
CA CYS A 63 -12.56 -8.87 -26.54
C CYS A 63 -12.45 -8.15 -25.19
N THR A 64 -11.26 -8.17 -24.58
CA THR A 64 -10.96 -7.45 -23.33
C THR A 64 -10.43 -6.04 -23.56
N SER A 65 -10.19 -5.62 -24.80
CA SER A 65 -9.68 -4.28 -25.15
C SER A 65 -10.73 -3.44 -25.90
N MET A 66 -12.02 -3.73 -25.71
CA MET A 66 -13.08 -2.98 -26.39
C MET A 66 -14.46 -3.04 -25.73
N GLY A 67 -15.19 -1.93 -25.86
CA GLY A 67 -16.62 -1.88 -25.56
C GLY A 67 -16.88 -1.96 -24.06
N ALA A 68 -17.84 -2.79 -23.65
CA ALA A 68 -18.15 -2.94 -22.21
C ALA A 68 -17.24 -3.94 -21.51
N GLY A 69 -16.63 -4.88 -22.25
CA GLY A 69 -15.65 -5.84 -21.71
C GLY A 69 -14.24 -5.28 -21.71
N ASP A 70 -14.07 -3.99 -21.99
CA ASP A 70 -12.78 -3.33 -21.95
C ASP A 70 -12.26 -3.33 -20.52
N VAL A 71 -11.21 -4.10 -20.29
CA VAL A 71 -10.54 -4.24 -19.00
C VAL A 71 -9.03 -4.05 -19.18
N VAL A 72 -8.58 -3.64 -20.36
CA VAL A 72 -7.21 -3.16 -20.61
C VAL A 72 -7.21 -1.67 -20.29
N GLU A 73 -7.05 -1.36 -19.01
CA GLU A 73 -7.10 0.00 -18.48
C GLU A 73 -5.91 0.22 -17.52
N SER A 74 -5.73 1.45 -17.04
CA SER A 74 -4.57 1.85 -16.24
C SER A 74 -4.34 1.01 -14.96
N GLN A 75 -5.41 0.52 -14.31
CA GLN A 75 -5.30 -0.37 -13.14
C GLN A 75 -4.92 -1.82 -13.49
N SER A 76 -4.88 -2.18 -14.78
CA SER A 76 -4.71 -3.56 -15.21
C SER A 76 -3.25 -3.99 -15.37
N GLY A 77 -2.88 -5.08 -14.70
CA GLY A 77 -1.64 -5.82 -14.89
C GLY A 77 -1.90 -7.15 -15.59
N ILE A 78 -1.73 -7.17 -16.91
CA ILE A 78 -2.09 -8.32 -17.75
C ILE A 78 -1.11 -9.47 -17.56
N VAL A 79 -1.59 -10.61 -17.06
CA VAL A 79 -0.78 -11.81 -16.88
C VAL A 79 -0.58 -12.51 -18.22
N HIS A 80 0.66 -12.94 -18.48
CA HIS A 80 1.13 -13.64 -19.68
C HIS A 80 1.26 -12.76 -20.92
N SER A 81 0.16 -12.26 -21.49
CA SER A 81 0.14 -11.41 -22.70
C SER A 81 0.96 -11.97 -23.88
N ILE A 82 0.78 -13.26 -24.20
CA ILE A 82 1.59 -13.93 -25.24
C ILE A 82 1.06 -13.63 -26.63
N ALA A 83 -0.27 -13.63 -26.82
CA ALA A 83 -0.93 -13.57 -28.13
C ALA A 83 -1.10 -12.15 -28.67
N VAL A 84 -0.30 -11.18 -28.22
CA VAL A 84 -0.37 -9.79 -28.66
C VAL A 84 0.58 -9.51 -29.83
N ASP A 85 0.21 -8.52 -30.65
CA ASP A 85 1.05 -7.93 -31.72
C ASP A 85 1.35 -6.45 -31.43
N VAL A 86 2.13 -5.79 -32.28
CA VAL A 86 2.52 -4.39 -32.07
C VAL A 86 1.32 -3.45 -31.91
N ALA A 87 0.22 -3.66 -32.64
CA ALA A 87 -0.96 -2.81 -32.51
C ALA A 87 -1.61 -2.95 -31.12
N ASP A 88 -1.67 -4.17 -30.61
CA ASP A 88 -2.16 -4.43 -29.25
C ASP A 88 -1.22 -3.84 -28.18
N ILE A 89 0.10 -3.95 -28.38
CA ILE A 89 1.08 -3.41 -27.42
C ILE A 89 0.97 -1.88 -27.35
N VAL A 90 0.76 -1.21 -28.49
CA VAL A 90 0.47 0.23 -28.52
C VAL A 90 -0.81 0.55 -27.77
N GLU A 91 -1.86 -0.27 -27.88
CA GLU A 91 -3.09 -0.11 -27.09
C GLU A 91 -2.81 -0.23 -25.59
N VAL A 92 -2.11 -1.30 -25.16
CA VAL A 92 -1.70 -1.52 -23.76
C VAL A 92 -0.95 -0.32 -23.21
N PHE A 93 0.01 0.22 -23.95
CA PHE A 93 0.73 1.43 -23.55
C PHE A 93 -0.19 2.64 -23.46
N SER A 94 -1.06 2.86 -24.45
CA SER A 94 -1.93 4.03 -24.51
C SER A 94 -2.99 4.08 -23.40
N GLU A 95 -3.45 2.92 -22.95
CA GLU A 95 -4.35 2.77 -21.80
C GLU A 95 -3.59 2.72 -20.46
N GLN A 96 -2.26 2.87 -20.50
CA GLN A 96 -1.35 2.73 -19.37
C GLN A 96 -1.53 1.38 -18.63
N ALA A 97 -1.92 0.34 -19.34
CA ALA A 97 -1.94 -1.00 -18.79
C ALA A 97 -0.52 -1.57 -18.69
N LYS A 98 -0.32 -2.53 -17.78
CA LYS A 98 0.98 -3.19 -17.53
C LYS A 98 0.95 -4.64 -17.97
N VAL A 99 2.12 -5.27 -18.05
CA VAL A 99 2.25 -6.73 -18.31
C VAL A 99 3.00 -7.42 -17.17
N ILE A 100 2.43 -8.53 -16.69
CA ILE A 100 3.11 -9.49 -15.80
C ILE A 100 3.61 -10.65 -16.65
N TRP A 101 4.92 -10.65 -16.90
CA TRP A 101 5.62 -11.68 -17.66
C TRP A 101 5.91 -12.90 -16.77
N SER A 102 5.41 -14.06 -17.19
CA SER A 102 5.66 -15.36 -16.52
C SER A 102 6.43 -16.29 -17.46
N PRO A 103 7.72 -16.02 -17.76
CA PRO A 103 8.48 -16.67 -18.82
C PRO A 103 8.47 -18.19 -18.73
N ARG A 104 8.66 -18.74 -17.53
CA ARG A 104 8.76 -20.19 -17.37
C ARG A 104 7.46 -20.90 -17.73
N SER A 105 6.34 -20.38 -17.23
CA SER A 105 5.02 -20.90 -17.53
C SER A 105 4.69 -20.78 -19.01
N ASN A 106 4.99 -19.61 -19.60
CA ASN A 106 4.79 -19.37 -21.01
C ASN A 106 5.53 -20.41 -21.88
N VAL A 107 6.84 -20.57 -21.62
CA VAL A 107 7.70 -21.47 -22.39
C VAL A 107 7.27 -22.93 -22.25
N VAL A 108 6.99 -23.42 -21.04
CA VAL A 108 6.64 -24.84 -20.87
C VAL A 108 5.26 -25.18 -21.46
N LEU A 109 4.31 -24.24 -21.42
CA LEU A 109 2.95 -24.48 -21.91
C LEU A 109 2.83 -24.27 -23.42
N TYR A 110 3.53 -23.28 -23.97
CA TYR A 110 3.32 -22.83 -25.35
C TYR A 110 4.55 -22.97 -26.24
N GLY A 111 5.73 -23.22 -25.66
CA GLY A 111 7.01 -23.22 -26.36
C GLY A 111 7.51 -21.82 -26.72
N ASN A 112 6.76 -20.77 -26.38
CA ASN A 112 7.03 -19.37 -26.72
C ASN A 112 6.62 -18.48 -25.53
N THR A 113 6.93 -17.18 -25.57
CA THR A 113 6.60 -16.21 -24.53
C THR A 113 6.14 -14.87 -25.14
N ALA A 114 5.64 -13.97 -24.29
CA ALA A 114 5.34 -12.60 -24.66
C ALA A 114 6.52 -11.90 -25.35
N ALA A 115 6.20 -11.02 -26.30
CA ALA A 115 7.14 -10.20 -27.05
C ALA A 115 7.70 -9.05 -26.18
N VAL A 116 8.36 -9.40 -25.08
CA VAL A 116 8.79 -8.46 -24.03
C VAL A 116 9.80 -7.42 -24.50
N THR A 117 10.62 -7.73 -25.50
CA THR A 117 11.55 -6.75 -26.09
C THR A 117 10.79 -5.68 -26.88
N ALA A 118 9.79 -6.07 -27.68
CA ALA A 118 8.90 -5.13 -28.37
C ALA A 118 8.06 -4.31 -27.39
N MET A 119 7.57 -4.92 -26.31
CA MET A 119 6.86 -4.22 -25.23
C MET A 119 7.72 -3.14 -24.59
N ASP A 120 9.00 -3.43 -24.33
CA ASP A 120 9.95 -2.46 -23.78
C ASP A 120 10.24 -1.32 -24.76
N GLN A 121 10.48 -1.62 -26.04
CA GLN A 121 10.68 -0.62 -27.10
C GLN A 121 9.43 0.26 -27.34
N LEU A 122 8.25 -0.20 -26.91
CA LEU A 122 6.99 0.55 -26.97
C LEU A 122 6.59 1.17 -25.62
N GLY A 123 7.42 1.03 -24.58
CA GLY A 123 7.22 1.68 -23.28
C GLY A 123 6.25 0.99 -22.33
N VAL A 124 5.77 -0.22 -22.64
CA VAL A 124 4.87 -0.96 -21.74
C VAL A 124 5.66 -1.41 -20.51
N LEU A 125 5.17 -1.07 -19.31
CA LEU A 125 5.78 -1.52 -18.06
C LEU A 125 5.64 -3.03 -17.89
N ILE A 126 6.77 -3.70 -17.63
CA ILE A 126 6.88 -5.15 -17.47
C ILE A 126 7.24 -5.49 -16.03
N ALA A 127 6.44 -6.33 -15.37
CA ALA A 127 6.77 -7.00 -14.12
C ALA A 127 6.98 -8.50 -14.34
N LEU A 128 7.59 -9.19 -13.38
CA LEU A 128 7.83 -10.64 -13.45
C LEU A 128 6.94 -11.40 -12.46
N GLY A 129 6.26 -12.44 -12.93
CA GLY A 129 5.42 -13.33 -12.13
C GLY A 129 5.88 -14.78 -12.21
N THR A 130 5.77 -15.53 -11.12
CA THR A 130 6.16 -16.96 -11.14
C THR A 130 5.11 -17.86 -11.76
N ASP A 131 3.86 -17.40 -11.82
CA ASP A 131 2.66 -18.23 -12.02
C ASP A 131 2.59 -19.39 -10.98
N TRP A 132 1.74 -20.39 -11.22
CA TRP A 132 1.57 -21.56 -10.36
C TRP A 132 2.68 -22.62 -10.56
N ILE A 133 3.06 -23.29 -9.47
CA ILE A 133 4.18 -24.25 -9.41
C ILE A 133 4.20 -25.33 -10.51
N PRO A 134 3.07 -25.90 -11.00
CA PRO A 134 3.10 -26.94 -12.03
C PRO A 134 3.72 -26.55 -13.37
N SER A 135 3.60 -25.28 -13.79
CA SER A 135 4.22 -24.76 -15.03
C SER A 135 5.19 -23.62 -14.78
N GLY A 136 5.09 -22.96 -13.64
CA GLY A 136 5.89 -21.81 -13.25
C GLY A 136 7.11 -22.15 -12.39
N SER A 137 7.67 -21.10 -11.77
CA SER A 137 8.79 -21.24 -10.84
C SER A 137 8.34 -21.51 -9.42
N MET A 138 9.16 -22.26 -8.67
CA MET A 138 8.94 -22.43 -7.24
C MET A 138 9.05 -21.13 -6.44
N ASN A 139 9.88 -20.19 -6.91
CA ASN A 139 10.09 -18.90 -6.27
C ASN A 139 10.61 -17.87 -7.28
N LEU A 140 10.61 -16.61 -6.89
CA LEU A 140 10.96 -15.49 -7.76
C LEU A 140 12.43 -15.48 -8.20
N LEU A 141 13.37 -16.04 -7.41
CA LEU A 141 14.77 -16.15 -7.82
C LEU A 141 14.92 -17.11 -9.01
N ARG A 142 14.16 -18.21 -9.01
CA ARG A 142 14.15 -19.15 -10.13
C ARG A 142 13.48 -18.57 -11.38
N GLU A 143 12.47 -17.72 -11.22
CA GLU A 143 11.85 -17.00 -12.35
C GLU A 143 12.78 -15.94 -12.93
N LEU A 144 13.51 -15.21 -12.08
CA LEU A 144 14.56 -14.26 -12.52
C LEU A 144 15.66 -14.96 -13.33
N GLN A 145 16.12 -16.12 -12.88
CA GLN A 145 17.09 -16.91 -13.64
C GLN A 145 16.52 -17.40 -14.98
N CYS A 146 15.20 -17.64 -15.04
CA CYS A 146 14.52 -17.97 -16.30
C CYS A 146 14.52 -16.78 -17.27
N ALA A 147 14.12 -15.60 -16.77
CA ALA A 147 14.12 -14.36 -17.53
C ALA A 147 15.54 -13.99 -18.01
N ASP A 148 16.56 -14.12 -17.15
CA ASP A 148 17.96 -13.88 -17.46
C ASP A 148 18.52 -14.87 -18.51
N LEU A 149 18.15 -16.15 -18.43
CA LEU A 149 18.50 -17.14 -19.45
C LEU A 149 17.89 -16.77 -20.80
N LEU A 150 16.59 -16.44 -20.82
CA LEU A 150 15.90 -16.02 -22.03
C LEU A 150 16.56 -14.77 -22.62
N ASN A 151 16.81 -13.77 -21.78
CA ASN A 151 17.43 -12.52 -22.20
C ASN A 151 18.83 -12.72 -22.79
N SER A 152 19.68 -13.49 -22.12
CA SER A 152 21.08 -13.71 -22.52
C SER A 152 21.26 -14.68 -23.70
N THR A 153 20.29 -15.55 -23.93
CA THR A 153 20.40 -16.61 -24.95
C THR A 153 19.54 -16.33 -26.18
N TYR A 154 18.37 -15.72 -25.98
CA TYR A 154 17.33 -15.61 -27.00
C TYR A 154 16.92 -14.18 -27.31
N PHE A 155 17.30 -13.17 -26.52
CA PHE A 155 16.91 -11.77 -26.74
C PHE A 155 18.09 -10.81 -26.93
N ASP A 156 19.23 -11.31 -27.41
CA ASP A 156 20.46 -10.53 -27.66
C ASP A 156 20.86 -9.58 -26.50
N HIS A 157 20.66 -10.01 -25.25
CA HIS A 157 20.92 -9.21 -24.05
C HIS A 157 20.16 -7.87 -24.01
N HIS A 158 18.93 -7.83 -24.54
CA HIS A 158 18.06 -6.64 -24.57
C HIS A 158 17.92 -5.96 -23.20
N PHE A 159 17.66 -6.74 -22.14
CA PHE A 159 17.55 -6.22 -20.77
C PHE A 159 18.90 -6.22 -20.05
N ASP A 160 19.24 -5.11 -19.40
CA ASP A 160 20.35 -5.11 -18.45
C ASP A 160 19.96 -5.72 -17.09
N ASP A 161 20.95 -5.98 -16.22
CA ASP A 161 20.68 -6.54 -14.90
C ASP A 161 19.75 -5.66 -14.04
N ALA A 162 19.76 -4.34 -14.27
CA ALA A 162 18.92 -3.42 -13.51
C ALA A 162 17.45 -3.53 -13.96
N ALA A 163 17.19 -3.71 -15.25
CA ALA A 163 15.86 -3.93 -15.81
C ALA A 163 15.24 -5.21 -15.25
N LEU A 164 15.96 -6.34 -15.27
CA LEU A 164 15.49 -7.59 -14.67
C LEU A 164 15.20 -7.46 -13.18
N TRP A 165 16.03 -6.71 -12.44
CA TRP A 165 15.78 -6.41 -11.02
C TRP A 165 14.57 -5.50 -10.81
N ARG A 166 14.32 -4.51 -11.68
CA ARG A 166 13.14 -3.64 -11.61
C ARG A 166 11.85 -4.41 -11.80
N MET A 167 11.82 -5.38 -12.72
CA MET A 167 10.65 -6.25 -12.98
C MET A 167 10.14 -6.98 -11.73
N VAL A 168 10.99 -7.24 -10.74
CA VAL A 168 10.64 -7.91 -9.47
C VAL A 168 10.56 -6.98 -8.26
N THR A 169 10.76 -5.67 -8.46
CA THR A 169 10.76 -4.69 -7.37
C THR A 169 9.81 -3.54 -7.69
N THR A 170 10.31 -2.44 -8.26
CA THR A 170 9.52 -1.23 -8.53
C THR A 170 8.36 -1.51 -9.48
N ASN A 171 8.60 -2.22 -10.59
CA ASN A 171 7.55 -2.52 -11.56
C ASN A 171 6.47 -3.44 -10.96
N ALA A 172 6.88 -4.43 -10.16
CA ALA A 172 5.95 -5.31 -9.46
C ALA A 172 5.09 -4.54 -8.45
N ALA A 173 5.66 -3.55 -7.74
CA ALA A 173 4.92 -2.68 -6.84
C ALA A 173 3.89 -1.81 -7.59
N MET A 174 4.27 -1.26 -8.75
CA MET A 174 3.36 -0.45 -9.58
C MET A 174 2.20 -1.26 -10.14
N VAL A 175 2.46 -2.51 -10.56
CA VAL A 175 1.40 -3.41 -11.04
C VAL A 175 0.34 -3.68 -9.99
N VAL A 176 0.73 -3.75 -8.71
CA VAL A 176 -0.21 -3.97 -7.59
C VAL A 176 -0.63 -2.69 -6.87
N ALA A 177 -0.36 -1.52 -7.47
CA ALA A 177 -0.65 -0.20 -6.91
C ALA A 177 -0.11 0.01 -5.47
N ALA A 178 1.11 -0.46 -5.24
CA ALA A 178 1.82 -0.36 -3.97
C ALA A 178 3.15 0.41 -4.09
N ASP A 179 3.40 1.04 -5.22
CA ASP A 179 4.61 1.81 -5.55
C ASP A 179 4.78 3.08 -4.71
N ASN A 180 3.73 3.58 -4.07
CA ASN A 180 3.83 4.63 -3.05
C ASN A 180 4.31 4.12 -1.67
N ALA A 181 4.34 2.79 -1.46
CA ALA A 181 4.62 2.17 -0.16
C ALA A 181 5.85 1.27 -0.16
N ILE A 182 6.09 0.54 -1.25
CA ILE A 182 7.15 -0.49 -1.39
C ILE A 182 7.79 -0.44 -2.78
N GLY A 183 8.68 -1.40 -3.08
CA GLY A 183 9.36 -1.49 -4.37
C GLY A 183 10.60 -0.61 -4.50
N MET A 184 10.81 0.34 -3.59
CA MET A 184 11.96 1.25 -3.57
C MET A 184 12.48 1.49 -2.15
N LEU A 185 13.79 1.72 -2.02
CA LEU A 185 14.43 2.13 -0.76
C LEU A 185 14.45 3.66 -0.65
N LYS A 186 13.32 4.24 -0.28
CA LYS A 186 13.12 5.70 -0.13
C LYS A 186 12.60 6.05 1.27
N PRO A 187 12.91 7.24 1.83
CA PRO A 187 12.24 7.72 3.05
C PRO A 187 10.72 7.72 2.89
N GLY A 188 9.98 7.38 3.95
CA GLY A 188 8.51 7.27 3.91
C GLY A 188 7.99 5.89 3.48
N TYR A 189 8.81 5.09 2.80
CA TYR A 189 8.44 3.76 2.35
C TYR A 189 8.55 2.73 3.48
N VAL A 190 7.78 1.66 3.36
CA VAL A 190 7.81 0.53 4.27
C VAL A 190 9.16 -0.19 4.12
N ALA A 191 9.76 -0.58 5.24
CA ALA A 191 11.04 -1.28 5.26
C ALA A 191 10.92 -2.77 4.89
N ASP A 192 10.44 -3.02 3.67
CA ASP A 192 10.43 -4.32 3.00
C ASP A 192 11.75 -4.48 2.24
N ILE A 193 12.68 -5.22 2.83
CA ILE A 193 14.08 -5.24 2.41
C ILE A 193 14.58 -6.68 2.34
N ALA A 194 15.13 -7.06 1.19
CA ALA A 194 15.89 -8.30 1.04
C ALA A 194 17.38 -7.98 0.85
N ILE A 195 18.24 -8.69 1.58
CA ILE A 195 19.69 -8.56 1.55
C ILE A 195 20.28 -9.86 1.03
N PHE A 196 21.15 -9.77 0.03
CA PHE A 196 21.79 -10.89 -0.64
C PHE A 196 23.30 -10.88 -0.38
N ASP A 197 23.92 -12.06 -0.31
CA ASP A 197 25.37 -12.19 -0.17
C ASP A 197 26.08 -11.74 -1.46
N GLY A 198 26.70 -10.55 -1.37
CA GLY A 198 27.49 -9.96 -2.45
C GLY A 198 28.96 -10.41 -2.51
N SER A 199 29.34 -11.49 -1.80
CA SER A 199 30.74 -11.92 -1.68
C SER A 199 31.29 -12.56 -2.97
N VAL A 200 30.44 -13.25 -3.73
CA VAL A 200 30.77 -13.91 -5.00
C VAL A 200 30.30 -13.05 -6.17
N ASN A 201 28.99 -12.92 -6.33
CA ASN A 201 28.37 -12.04 -7.33
C ASN A 201 28.10 -10.67 -6.70
N LYS A 202 28.13 -9.59 -7.48
CA LYS A 202 28.01 -8.21 -6.98
C LYS A 202 26.83 -7.49 -7.62
N ASN A 203 26.37 -6.43 -6.98
CA ASN A 203 25.27 -5.59 -7.45
C ASN A 203 24.03 -6.47 -7.74
N TYR A 204 23.31 -6.19 -8.84
CA TYR A 204 22.12 -6.93 -9.25
C TYR A 204 22.38 -8.42 -9.52
N ARG A 205 23.60 -8.82 -9.95
CA ARG A 205 23.94 -10.25 -10.11
C ARG A 205 23.90 -11.04 -8.81
N ALA A 206 24.10 -10.41 -7.66
CA ALA A 206 23.93 -11.09 -6.36
C ALA A 206 22.46 -11.54 -6.14
N ILE A 207 21.52 -10.88 -6.81
CA ILE A 207 20.08 -11.13 -6.73
C ILE A 207 19.66 -12.07 -7.87
N ILE A 208 20.04 -11.77 -9.12
CA ILE A 208 19.64 -12.54 -10.30
C ILE A 208 20.21 -13.97 -10.27
N ASP A 209 21.49 -14.12 -9.90
CA ASP A 209 22.11 -15.45 -9.68
C ASP A 209 21.81 -16.01 -8.28
N GLY A 210 20.96 -15.33 -7.50
CA GLY A 210 20.73 -15.62 -6.09
C GLY A 210 20.08 -16.99 -5.89
N GLU A 211 20.47 -17.66 -4.82
CA GLU A 211 19.84 -18.89 -4.34
C GLU A 211 19.30 -18.66 -2.92
N PRO A 212 18.33 -19.45 -2.43
CA PRO A 212 17.77 -19.27 -1.08
C PRO A 212 18.83 -19.22 0.03
N SER A 213 19.93 -19.98 -0.15
CA SER A 213 21.07 -19.99 0.76
C SER A 213 21.89 -18.69 0.77
N GLY A 214 21.89 -17.93 -0.32
CA GLY A 214 22.57 -16.63 -0.46
C GLY A 214 21.75 -15.44 0.02
N VAL A 215 20.48 -15.64 0.38
CA VAL A 215 19.64 -14.60 0.99
C VAL A 215 20.05 -14.43 2.45
N GLY A 216 20.69 -13.32 2.79
CA GLY A 216 21.24 -13.03 4.10
C GLY A 216 20.21 -12.52 5.11
N LEU A 217 19.23 -11.73 4.66
CA LEU A 217 18.17 -11.20 5.53
C LEU A 217 16.95 -10.78 4.70
N VAL A 218 15.75 -11.00 5.21
CA VAL A 218 14.48 -10.50 4.67
C VAL A 218 13.72 -9.82 5.79
N LEU A 219 13.33 -8.57 5.56
CA LEU A 219 12.51 -7.76 6.43
C LEU A 219 11.17 -7.49 5.76
N ARG A 220 10.10 -7.52 6.56
CA ARG A 220 8.77 -7.04 6.17
C ARG A 220 8.30 -6.03 7.21
N GLY A 221 8.02 -4.79 6.80
CA GLY A 221 7.71 -3.69 7.70
C GLY A 221 8.83 -3.36 8.68
N GLY A 222 10.09 -3.65 8.33
CA GLY A 222 11.25 -3.53 9.22
C GLY A 222 11.39 -4.66 10.23
N PHE A 223 10.51 -5.66 10.23
CA PHE A 223 10.63 -6.85 11.05
C PHE A 223 11.38 -7.95 10.29
N PRO A 224 12.51 -8.46 10.81
CA PRO A 224 13.19 -9.63 10.26
C PRO A 224 12.29 -10.86 10.27
N LEU A 225 12.11 -11.50 9.12
CA LEU A 225 11.32 -12.72 8.95
C LEU A 225 12.17 -13.95 8.60
N TYR A 226 13.29 -13.75 7.90
CA TYR A 226 14.19 -14.81 7.47
C TYR A 226 15.61 -14.26 7.36
N GLY A 227 16.63 -15.06 7.67
CA GLY A 227 18.01 -14.65 7.42
C GLY A 227 19.05 -15.57 8.04
N ASP A 228 20.31 -15.19 7.91
CA ASP A 228 21.45 -15.87 8.56
C ASP A 228 21.28 -15.90 10.06
N GLU A 229 21.51 -17.06 10.68
CA GLU A 229 21.34 -17.24 12.13
C GLU A 229 22.15 -16.20 12.94
N ALA A 230 23.36 -15.85 12.48
CA ALA A 230 24.20 -14.86 13.12
C ALA A 230 23.56 -13.46 13.11
N LEU A 231 22.96 -13.04 11.98
CA LEU A 231 22.27 -11.75 11.86
C LEU A 231 20.99 -11.75 12.69
N MET A 232 20.17 -12.80 12.56
CA MET A 232 18.89 -12.91 13.26
C MET A 232 19.03 -12.91 14.80
N ASN A 233 20.19 -13.35 15.32
CA ASN A 233 20.52 -13.29 16.75
C ASN A 233 21.17 -11.97 17.19
N ASP A 234 21.50 -11.06 16.27
CA ASP A 234 22.17 -9.81 16.60
C ASP A 234 21.19 -8.84 17.30
N ALA A 235 21.59 -8.34 18.47
CA ALA A 235 20.80 -7.40 19.25
C ALA A 235 20.59 -6.05 18.52
N ALA A 236 21.48 -5.67 17.60
CA ALA A 236 21.35 -4.46 16.80
C ALA A 236 20.11 -4.49 15.90
N ILE A 237 19.71 -5.67 15.45
CA ILE A 237 18.47 -5.89 14.70
C ILE A 237 17.41 -6.58 15.56
N GLY A 238 17.44 -6.44 16.88
CA GLY A 238 16.37 -6.88 17.79
C GLY A 238 16.52 -8.27 18.42
N ALA A 239 17.52 -9.09 18.02
CA ALA A 239 17.75 -10.45 18.51
C ALA A 239 16.46 -11.31 18.57
N PHE A 240 15.93 -11.63 17.40
CA PHE A 240 14.64 -12.28 17.26
C PHE A 240 14.72 -13.79 17.55
N ASP A 241 13.92 -14.24 18.51
CA ASP A 241 13.75 -15.67 18.81
C ASP A 241 12.85 -16.31 17.75
N CYS A 242 13.47 -16.80 16.67
CA CYS A 242 12.83 -17.43 15.53
C CYS A 242 13.35 -18.86 15.31
N GLU A 243 12.56 -19.67 14.59
CA GLU A 243 12.84 -21.09 14.38
C GLU A 243 14.10 -21.30 13.54
N ALA A 244 14.94 -22.25 13.95
CA ALA A 244 16.15 -22.62 13.23
C ALA A 244 15.80 -23.37 11.94
N LEU A 245 16.51 -23.06 10.86
CA LEU A 245 16.33 -23.67 9.54
C LEU A 245 17.70 -23.90 8.90
N ASP A 246 17.97 -25.13 8.44
CA ASP A 246 19.15 -25.41 7.61
C ASP A 246 18.77 -25.16 6.14
N VAL A 247 19.43 -24.20 5.50
CA VAL A 247 19.25 -23.92 4.07
C VAL A 247 20.54 -24.26 3.34
N CYS A 248 20.58 -25.47 2.79
CA CYS A 248 21.71 -25.97 2.00
C CYS A 248 23.02 -26.01 2.79
N GLY A 249 22.97 -26.36 4.08
CA GLY A 249 24.11 -26.36 4.98
C GLY A 249 24.45 -25.01 5.61
N ASN A 250 23.66 -23.97 5.33
CA ASN A 250 23.77 -22.67 5.98
C ASN A 250 22.77 -22.58 7.14
N ALA A 251 23.26 -22.19 8.31
CA ALA A 251 22.42 -21.96 9.47
C ALA A 251 21.62 -20.67 9.28
N LYS A 252 20.31 -20.81 9.06
CA LYS A 252 19.34 -19.71 8.93
C LYS A 252 18.35 -19.75 10.11
N LYS A 253 17.59 -18.67 10.24
CA LYS A 253 16.36 -18.63 11.03
C LYS A 253 15.20 -18.09 10.21
N VAL A 254 13.99 -18.54 10.53
CA VAL A 254 12.73 -18.07 9.95
C VAL A 254 11.68 -17.90 11.05
N CYS A 255 10.89 -16.84 11.00
CA CYS A 255 9.99 -16.44 12.09
C CYS A 255 8.53 -16.87 11.83
N VAL A 256 8.26 -18.15 11.58
CA VAL A 256 6.93 -18.63 11.18
C VAL A 256 5.92 -18.48 12.32
N GLU A 257 6.22 -19.00 13.51
CA GLU A 257 5.30 -18.94 14.64
C GLU A 257 5.02 -17.50 15.07
N LYS A 258 6.07 -16.67 15.07
CA LYS A 258 5.96 -15.26 15.44
C LYS A 258 5.14 -14.47 14.43
N ASP A 259 5.28 -14.79 13.15
CA ASP A 259 4.56 -14.09 12.08
C ASP A 259 3.09 -14.52 12.01
N LEU A 260 2.84 -15.83 11.95
CA LEU A 260 1.51 -16.37 11.70
C LEU A 260 0.68 -16.50 12.98
N GLY A 261 1.31 -16.71 14.15
CA GLY A 261 0.64 -16.91 15.43
C GLY A 261 -0.22 -18.19 15.55
N VAL A 262 -0.33 -18.98 14.47
CA VAL A 262 -1.24 -20.13 14.36
C VAL A 262 -0.55 -21.45 14.01
N ALA A 263 0.71 -21.40 13.56
CA ALA A 263 1.48 -22.58 13.17
C ALA A 263 2.97 -22.37 13.42
N THR A 264 3.71 -23.45 13.70
CA THR A 264 5.17 -23.45 13.76
C THR A 264 5.80 -23.93 12.45
N LEU A 265 7.08 -23.62 12.22
CA LEU A 265 7.84 -24.15 11.09
C LEU A 265 7.76 -25.69 10.98
N ASP A 266 7.92 -26.42 12.08
CA ASP A 266 7.85 -27.89 12.11
C ASP A 266 6.47 -28.41 11.66
N GLN A 267 5.39 -27.71 12.04
CA GLN A 267 4.03 -28.05 11.62
C GLN A 267 3.85 -27.83 10.11
N LEU A 268 4.41 -26.75 9.56
CA LEU A 268 4.40 -26.51 8.11
C LEU A 268 5.21 -27.57 7.35
N ILE A 269 6.42 -27.89 7.80
CA ILE A 269 7.24 -28.94 7.18
C ILE A 269 6.48 -30.27 7.16
N THR A 270 5.84 -30.62 8.27
CA THR A 270 5.07 -31.85 8.39
C THR A 270 3.84 -31.87 7.46
N SER A 271 3.19 -30.72 7.23
CA SER A 271 1.98 -30.66 6.41
C SER A 271 2.25 -30.79 4.91
N ILE A 272 3.45 -30.41 4.46
CA ILE A 272 3.88 -30.50 3.06
C ILE A 272 4.79 -31.71 2.77
N ASP A 273 5.15 -32.48 3.79
CA ASP A 273 6.05 -33.63 3.67
C ASP A 273 5.52 -34.63 2.61
N GLY A 274 6.39 -34.97 1.66
CA GLY A 274 6.04 -35.85 0.54
C GLY A 274 5.22 -35.22 -0.59
N ILE A 275 4.84 -33.93 -0.52
CA ILE A 275 4.22 -33.18 -1.63
C ILE A 275 5.30 -32.44 -2.41
N TYR A 276 6.00 -31.50 -1.75
CA TYR A 276 7.04 -30.66 -2.34
C TYR A 276 7.93 -30.12 -1.21
N PRO A 277 9.27 -30.06 -1.37
CA PRO A 277 10.14 -29.56 -0.30
C PRO A 277 9.91 -28.06 -0.07
N LEU A 278 10.36 -27.50 1.07
CA LEU A 278 10.23 -26.05 1.32
C LEU A 278 10.99 -25.20 0.30
N PHE A 279 12.13 -25.70 -0.17
CA PHE A 279 13.01 -25.08 -1.17
C PHE A 279 13.95 -26.15 -1.72
N PHE A 280 14.63 -25.82 -2.82
CA PHE A 280 15.71 -26.62 -3.38
C PHE A 280 17.06 -25.91 -3.22
N CYS A 281 18.13 -26.70 -3.21
CA CYS A 281 19.49 -26.21 -3.20
C CYS A 281 20.03 -26.26 -4.62
N GLY A 282 19.80 -25.18 -5.38
CA GLY A 282 19.97 -25.13 -6.83
C GLY A 282 18.70 -25.54 -7.57
N GLU A 283 18.88 -25.99 -8.81
CA GLU A 283 17.78 -26.33 -9.72
C GLU A 283 16.86 -27.44 -9.16
N PRO A 284 15.55 -27.19 -9.01
CA PRO A 284 14.56 -28.20 -8.65
C PRO A 284 14.54 -29.39 -9.60
N GLU A 285 14.29 -30.59 -9.07
CA GLU A 285 14.12 -31.77 -9.91
C GLU A 285 12.82 -31.64 -10.74
N LYS A 286 12.94 -31.69 -12.07
CA LYS A 286 11.83 -31.46 -13.03
C LYS A 286 11.26 -30.03 -12.99
N GLU A 287 12.10 -29.04 -12.70
CA GLU A 287 11.72 -27.66 -12.95
C GLU A 287 11.26 -27.48 -14.41
N PRO A 288 10.15 -26.77 -14.66
CA PRO A 288 9.74 -26.46 -16.01
C PRO A 288 10.85 -25.71 -16.77
N THR A 289 11.02 -26.06 -18.05
CA THR A 289 12.09 -25.53 -18.89
C THR A 289 11.88 -24.05 -19.21
N CYS A 290 12.99 -23.31 -19.31
CA CYS A 290 13.04 -21.96 -19.85
C CYS A 290 13.60 -21.91 -21.29
N VAL A 291 13.93 -23.06 -21.86
CA VAL A 291 14.37 -23.21 -23.24
C VAL A 291 13.13 -23.40 -24.13
N PRO A 292 12.84 -22.47 -25.05
CA PRO A 292 11.79 -22.62 -26.05
C PRO A 292 11.92 -23.93 -26.83
N TRP A 293 10.80 -24.62 -27.03
CA TRP A 293 10.78 -25.85 -27.83
C TRP A 293 9.40 -26.11 -28.44
N ARG A 294 9.37 -26.40 -29.74
CA ARG A 294 8.23 -26.96 -30.48
C ARG A 294 8.72 -27.85 -31.62
N ASP A 295 7.81 -28.57 -32.26
CA ASP A 295 8.14 -29.38 -33.45
C ASP A 295 8.70 -28.50 -34.58
N GLU A 296 8.22 -27.24 -34.69
CA GLU A 296 8.65 -26.28 -35.71
C GLU A 296 10.12 -25.85 -35.58
N TYR A 297 10.67 -25.82 -34.35
CA TYR A 297 12.04 -25.43 -34.03
C TYR A 297 12.72 -26.43 -33.10
N SER A 298 12.52 -27.71 -33.39
CA SER A 298 12.96 -28.81 -32.52
C SER A 298 14.47 -28.99 -32.42
N ASP A 299 15.22 -28.41 -33.37
CA ASP A 299 16.69 -28.42 -33.37
C ASP A 299 17.30 -27.36 -32.42
N GLY A 300 16.50 -26.36 -32.01
CA GLY A 300 16.95 -25.20 -31.22
C GLY A 300 18.10 -24.45 -31.89
N ILE A 301 18.95 -23.80 -31.09
CA ILE A 301 20.10 -23.03 -31.59
C ILE A 301 21.06 -23.95 -32.36
N THR A 302 21.37 -23.57 -33.60
CA THR A 302 22.35 -24.24 -34.46
C THR A 302 23.44 -23.28 -34.94
N MET A 303 24.26 -23.70 -35.91
CA MET A 303 25.31 -22.84 -36.48
C MET A 303 24.76 -21.85 -37.52
N ASP A 304 23.60 -22.14 -38.11
CA ASP A 304 22.97 -21.36 -39.19
C ASP A 304 21.60 -20.78 -38.76
N ASP A 305 21.26 -20.89 -37.47
CA ASP A 305 20.04 -20.42 -36.79
C ASP A 305 20.47 -20.07 -35.35
N ALA A 306 20.86 -18.81 -35.13
CA ALA A 306 21.60 -18.38 -33.96
C ALA A 306 20.73 -18.18 -32.71
N ASP A 307 19.44 -17.92 -32.87
CA ASP A 307 18.47 -17.80 -31.78
C ASP A 307 17.61 -19.07 -31.60
N GLY A 308 17.62 -20.00 -32.55
CA GLY A 308 16.95 -21.29 -32.47
C GLY A 308 15.44 -21.20 -32.68
N ASP A 309 14.94 -20.20 -33.40
CA ASP A 309 13.52 -20.02 -33.69
C ASP A 309 12.98 -20.91 -34.84
N GLY A 310 13.86 -21.66 -35.49
CA GLY A 310 13.56 -22.57 -36.60
C GLY A 310 13.71 -21.95 -37.97
N ILE A 311 14.17 -20.70 -38.06
CA ILE A 311 14.43 -19.95 -39.29
C ILE A 311 15.92 -19.70 -39.38
N VAL A 312 16.50 -19.99 -40.54
CA VAL A 312 17.95 -19.80 -40.73
C VAL A 312 18.28 -18.31 -40.82
N ASP A 313 19.40 -17.88 -40.24
CA ASP A 313 19.83 -16.47 -40.11
C ASP A 313 19.72 -15.66 -41.43
N ALA A 314 19.92 -16.33 -42.57
CA ALA A 314 19.87 -15.70 -43.90
C ALA A 314 18.46 -15.31 -44.37
N ASN A 315 17.42 -15.86 -43.76
CA ASN A 315 16.00 -15.63 -44.08
C ASN A 315 15.23 -15.05 -42.89
N ASP A 316 15.90 -14.87 -41.76
CA ASP A 316 15.35 -14.44 -40.49
C ASP A 316 15.34 -12.91 -40.42
N ASN A 317 14.21 -12.31 -40.02
CA ASN A 317 14.10 -10.86 -39.83
C ASN A 317 14.59 -10.38 -38.45
N CYS A 318 14.90 -11.30 -37.53
CA CYS A 318 15.58 -11.07 -36.26
C CYS A 318 16.63 -12.17 -35.95
N PRO A 319 17.74 -12.29 -36.70
CA PRO A 319 18.69 -13.42 -36.59
C PRO A 319 19.35 -13.67 -35.22
N MET A 320 19.14 -12.81 -34.23
CA MET A 320 19.72 -12.90 -32.88
C MET A 320 18.65 -12.84 -31.78
N VAL A 321 17.37 -12.69 -32.14
CA VAL A 321 16.26 -12.49 -31.19
C VAL A 321 15.10 -13.41 -31.56
N PHE A 322 14.90 -14.43 -30.74
CA PHE A 322 13.94 -15.52 -30.96
C PHE A 322 12.53 -15.01 -31.27
N ASN A 323 12.08 -15.24 -32.50
CA ASN A 323 10.78 -14.77 -32.98
C ASN A 323 10.10 -15.75 -33.95
N PRO A 324 9.86 -17.00 -33.54
CA PRO A 324 9.36 -18.04 -34.42
C PRO A 324 7.97 -17.69 -34.94
N VAL A 325 7.60 -18.22 -36.12
CA VAL A 325 6.24 -18.07 -36.65
C VAL A 325 5.22 -18.75 -35.72
N ARG A 326 4.35 -17.96 -35.08
CA ARG A 326 3.30 -18.49 -34.19
C ARG A 326 2.14 -19.08 -35.01
N PRO A 327 1.35 -20.02 -34.46
CA PRO A 327 0.13 -20.54 -35.11
C PRO A 327 -0.91 -19.49 -35.52
N LEU A 328 -0.87 -18.30 -34.90
CA LEU A 328 -1.72 -17.17 -35.28
C LEU A 328 -1.21 -16.41 -36.52
N GLU A 329 0.04 -16.61 -36.92
CA GLU A 329 0.78 -15.90 -37.97
C GLU A 329 1.03 -16.75 -39.22
N LEU A 330 1.52 -16.10 -40.28
CA LEU A 330 1.92 -16.75 -41.55
C LEU A 330 3.44 -16.64 -41.85
N ALA A 331 4.13 -15.71 -41.19
CA ALA A 331 5.56 -15.43 -41.28
C ALA A 331 5.99 -14.76 -39.96
N GLN A 332 7.29 -14.55 -39.76
CA GLN A 332 7.79 -13.75 -38.63
C GLN A 332 7.13 -12.37 -38.64
N ALA A 333 6.81 -11.86 -37.45
CA ALA A 333 6.12 -10.59 -37.30
C ALA A 333 7.04 -9.42 -37.72
N ASP A 334 6.47 -8.47 -38.46
CA ASP A 334 7.08 -7.27 -39.04
C ASP A 334 5.91 -6.32 -39.36
N TYR A 335 5.44 -5.61 -38.33
CA TYR A 335 4.21 -4.86 -38.33
C TYR A 335 4.26 -3.67 -39.30
N ASP A 336 5.39 -2.97 -39.34
CA ASP A 336 5.59 -1.78 -40.15
C ASP A 336 6.11 -2.06 -41.57
N ASN A 337 6.53 -3.31 -41.84
CA ASN A 337 7.02 -3.84 -43.10
C ASN A 337 8.33 -3.19 -43.58
N ASP A 338 9.24 -2.86 -42.66
CA ASP A 338 10.57 -2.34 -42.98
C ASP A 338 11.62 -3.44 -43.21
N GLY A 339 11.29 -4.69 -42.83
CA GLY A 339 12.12 -5.88 -42.98
C GLY A 339 12.93 -6.26 -41.74
N ILE A 340 12.80 -5.53 -40.63
CA ILE A 340 13.26 -5.86 -39.29
C ILE A 340 12.08 -6.47 -38.54
N GLY A 341 12.28 -7.54 -37.77
CA GLY A 341 11.17 -8.15 -37.02
C GLY A 341 10.80 -7.38 -35.75
N ASP A 342 9.52 -7.43 -35.36
CA ASP A 342 8.95 -6.61 -34.29
C ASP A 342 9.73 -6.67 -32.95
N VAL A 343 10.32 -7.81 -32.62
CA VAL A 343 11.02 -8.02 -31.33
C VAL A 343 12.47 -7.56 -31.32
N CYS A 344 13.08 -7.33 -32.48
CA CYS A 344 14.43 -6.78 -32.61
C CYS A 344 14.44 -5.38 -33.24
N ASP A 345 13.25 -4.83 -33.51
CA ASP A 345 13.07 -3.49 -34.03
C ASP A 345 13.07 -2.46 -32.89
N LEU A 346 13.82 -1.37 -33.09
CA LEU A 346 13.80 -0.20 -32.20
C LEU A 346 12.52 0.62 -32.36
N CYS A 347 11.85 0.48 -33.51
CA CYS A 347 10.67 1.24 -33.89
C CYS A 347 9.53 0.34 -34.41
N PRO A 348 9.04 -0.65 -33.65
CA PRO A 348 8.15 -1.70 -34.19
C PRO A 348 6.85 -1.17 -34.86
N ALA A 349 6.43 0.05 -34.53
CA ALA A 349 5.23 0.70 -35.06
C ALA A 349 5.48 1.67 -36.23
N GLU A 350 6.75 1.95 -36.59
CA GLU A 350 7.13 2.97 -37.56
C GLU A 350 8.31 2.54 -38.45
N ALA A 351 8.06 2.40 -39.76
CA ALA A 351 9.06 1.91 -40.71
C ALA A 351 10.43 2.63 -40.62
N GLY A 352 11.46 1.86 -40.29
CA GLY A 352 12.85 2.28 -40.12
C GLY A 352 13.16 2.80 -38.73
N GLU A 353 14.43 2.76 -38.34
CA GLU A 353 14.90 3.06 -36.96
C GLU A 353 15.01 4.57 -36.61
N ALA A 354 14.12 5.43 -37.12
CA ALA A 354 14.20 6.89 -36.94
C ALA A 354 13.38 7.44 -35.76
N CYS A 355 12.58 6.60 -35.11
CA CYS A 355 11.77 6.98 -33.95
C CYS A 355 12.62 7.19 -32.69
N THR A 356 11.99 7.67 -31.62
CA THR A 356 12.55 7.56 -30.26
C THR A 356 11.87 6.36 -29.63
N PRO A 357 12.59 5.27 -29.33
CA PRO A 357 11.99 4.12 -28.69
C PRO A 357 11.43 4.51 -27.33
N GLY A 358 10.36 3.82 -26.92
CA GLY A 358 9.90 3.83 -25.55
C GLY A 358 10.90 3.15 -24.60
N ASP A 359 10.58 3.17 -23.32
CA ASP A 359 11.35 2.51 -22.26
C ASP A 359 10.36 1.99 -21.22
N ALA A 360 10.35 0.69 -20.89
CA ALA A 360 9.46 0.15 -19.86
C ALA A 360 9.75 0.72 -18.45
N ASN A 361 10.85 1.46 -18.30
CA ASN A 361 11.22 2.21 -17.10
C ASN A 361 10.83 3.71 -17.17
N ASP A 362 9.99 4.11 -18.12
CA ASP A 362 9.36 5.43 -18.28
C ASP A 362 7.88 5.23 -18.62
N TYR A 363 7.10 4.85 -17.59
CA TYR A 363 5.74 4.30 -17.74
C TYR A 363 4.73 5.30 -18.29
N ASP A 364 4.92 6.60 -18.07
CA ASP A 364 4.06 7.66 -18.58
C ASP A 364 4.65 8.40 -19.81
N GLY A 365 5.90 8.12 -20.16
CA GLY A 365 6.57 8.59 -21.37
C GLY A 365 7.01 10.05 -21.30
N ASP A 366 7.23 10.58 -20.10
CA ASP A 366 7.60 11.98 -19.87
C ASP A 366 9.12 12.24 -19.98
N GLY A 367 9.92 11.16 -20.03
CA GLY A 367 11.37 11.17 -20.13
C GLY A 367 12.10 11.05 -18.79
N ILE A 368 11.39 10.85 -17.68
CA ILE A 368 11.93 10.63 -16.34
C ILE A 368 11.76 9.15 -15.95
N PRO A 369 12.86 8.46 -15.58
CA PRO A 369 12.74 7.07 -15.15
C PRO A 369 11.83 6.88 -13.92
N ASN A 370 10.96 5.87 -13.91
CA ASN A 370 9.97 5.56 -12.86
C ASN A 370 10.55 5.66 -11.42
N GLY A 371 11.78 5.18 -11.22
CA GLY A 371 12.43 5.21 -9.90
C GLY A 371 12.88 6.61 -9.44
N ALA A 372 13.03 7.55 -10.36
CA ALA A 372 13.40 8.95 -10.14
C ALA A 372 12.22 9.92 -10.29
N ASP A 373 11.12 9.45 -10.87
CA ASP A 373 9.91 10.21 -11.11
C ASP A 373 9.08 10.41 -9.84
N ASN A 374 8.63 11.64 -9.60
CA ASN A 374 7.74 12.01 -8.49
C ASN A 374 6.25 11.92 -8.86
N CYS A 375 5.90 11.67 -10.13
CA CYS A 375 4.55 11.35 -10.60
C CYS A 375 4.56 10.26 -11.66
N VAL A 376 4.97 9.06 -11.24
CA VAL A 376 5.22 7.90 -12.12
C VAL A 376 4.13 7.61 -13.17
N ALA A 377 2.86 7.93 -12.90
CA ALA A 377 1.73 7.67 -13.80
C ALA A 377 1.20 8.91 -14.55
N ASP A 378 1.68 10.12 -14.22
CA ASP A 378 1.15 11.40 -14.67
C ASP A 378 2.27 12.27 -15.25
N PRO A 379 2.36 12.43 -16.59
CA PRO A 379 3.50 13.08 -17.23
C PRO A 379 3.82 14.47 -16.69
N ASN A 380 5.00 14.62 -16.09
CA ASN A 380 5.48 15.88 -15.55
C ASN A 380 7.01 16.06 -15.72
N PRO A 381 7.50 16.32 -16.96
CA PRO A 381 8.94 16.36 -17.23
C PRO A 381 9.73 17.43 -16.45
N GLY A 382 9.01 18.37 -15.82
CA GLY A 382 9.56 19.41 -14.95
C GLY A 382 9.83 18.96 -13.50
N GLN A 383 9.21 17.86 -13.05
CA GLN A 383 9.34 17.27 -11.71
C GLN A 383 9.11 18.30 -10.59
N GLU A 384 8.19 19.23 -10.80
CA GLU A 384 7.79 20.18 -9.76
C GLU A 384 7.18 19.44 -8.56
N ASP A 385 7.62 19.80 -7.36
CA ASP A 385 7.17 19.28 -6.05
C ASP A 385 7.22 20.49 -5.10
N ALA A 386 6.07 21.12 -4.88
CA ALA A 386 6.00 22.41 -4.19
C ALA A 386 6.21 22.30 -2.67
N ASP A 387 5.99 21.13 -2.07
CA ASP A 387 6.08 20.92 -0.63
C ASP A 387 7.23 19.99 -0.17
N ASP A 388 8.04 19.53 -1.13
CA ASP A 388 9.28 18.75 -0.95
C ASP A 388 9.02 17.38 -0.27
N ASP A 389 7.89 16.73 -0.58
CA ASP A 389 7.51 15.45 0.01
C ASP A 389 7.79 14.22 -0.88
N GLY A 390 8.15 14.44 -2.14
CA GLY A 390 8.47 13.41 -3.12
C GLY A 390 7.30 12.97 -4.01
N HIS A 391 6.11 13.53 -3.86
CA HIS A 391 5.01 13.48 -4.82
C HIS A 391 5.02 14.78 -5.65
N GLY A 392 4.90 14.68 -6.97
CA GLY A 392 4.94 15.86 -7.82
C GLY A 392 3.61 16.62 -7.85
N ASP A 393 3.66 17.91 -8.16
CA ASP A 393 2.48 18.80 -8.26
C ASP A 393 1.39 18.28 -9.24
N ALA A 394 1.77 17.39 -10.18
CA ALA A 394 0.85 16.81 -11.15
C ALA A 394 -0.05 15.71 -10.56
N CYS A 395 0.44 14.98 -9.56
CA CYS A 395 -0.21 13.82 -8.96
C CYS A 395 -0.47 14.00 -7.45
N ASP A 396 0.07 15.04 -6.82
CA ASP A 396 -0.19 15.37 -5.43
C ASP A 396 -1.41 16.31 -5.29
N ASN A 397 -2.42 15.81 -4.59
CA ASN A 397 -3.62 16.58 -4.27
C ASN A 397 -3.54 17.24 -2.88
N CYS A 398 -2.44 17.06 -2.17
CA CYS A 398 -2.25 17.55 -0.83
C CYS A 398 -1.51 18.89 -0.85
N PRO A 399 -1.94 19.88 -0.05
CA PRO A 399 -1.22 21.15 0.08
C PRO A 399 -0.08 21.11 1.12
N LEU A 400 0.14 19.96 1.76
CA LEU A 400 1.06 19.77 2.87
C LEU A 400 1.72 18.39 2.77
N PRO A 401 3.00 18.24 3.17
CA PRO A 401 3.76 17.02 2.95
C PRO A 401 3.13 15.72 3.50
N ASN A 402 3.05 14.72 2.63
CA ASN A 402 2.59 13.34 2.79
C ASN A 402 3.50 12.33 2.07
N PRO A 403 4.79 12.23 2.46
CA PRO A 403 5.73 11.33 1.81
C PRO A 403 5.29 9.86 1.88
N GLY A 404 5.46 9.13 0.79
CA GLY A 404 5.12 7.71 0.68
C GLY A 404 3.60 7.48 0.67
N PRO A 405 3.06 6.45 1.36
CA PRO A 405 1.63 6.13 1.29
C PRO A 405 0.79 6.94 2.29
N GLN A 406 1.28 8.09 2.73
CA GLN A 406 0.61 8.87 3.75
C GLN A 406 -0.59 9.60 3.15
N THR A 407 -1.71 9.62 3.88
CA THR A 407 -2.87 10.43 3.50
C THR A 407 -2.57 11.91 3.71
N CYS A 408 -3.18 12.80 2.90
CA CYS A 408 -3.11 14.24 3.09
C CYS A 408 -3.36 14.61 4.57
N PRO A 409 -2.45 15.35 5.22
CA PRO A 409 -2.72 15.94 6.51
C PRO A 409 -3.93 16.87 6.42
N LEU A 410 -4.93 16.63 7.26
CA LEU A 410 -6.08 17.51 7.42
C LEU A 410 -5.95 18.30 8.73
N PRO A 411 -6.19 19.62 8.73
CA PRO A 411 -6.32 20.36 9.97
C PRO A 411 -7.56 19.86 10.74
N ILE A 412 -7.55 19.92 12.07
CA ILE A 412 -8.67 19.39 12.87
C ILE A 412 -10.03 19.99 12.45
N PRO A 413 -10.14 21.30 12.15
CA PRO A 413 -11.39 21.87 11.62
C PRO A 413 -11.91 21.22 10.34
N ALA A 414 -11.04 20.74 9.44
CA ALA A 414 -11.50 20.03 8.24
C ALA A 414 -12.15 18.69 8.60
N ILE A 415 -11.58 17.99 9.57
CA ILE A 415 -12.12 16.74 10.08
C ILE A 415 -13.40 16.96 10.89
N ARG A 416 -13.49 18.06 11.66
CA ARG A 416 -14.53 18.29 12.67
C ARG A 416 -15.72 19.15 12.21
N ASP A 417 -15.55 20.08 11.27
CA ASP A 417 -16.66 20.88 10.74
C ASP A 417 -17.36 20.12 9.61
N PRO A 418 -18.63 19.68 9.80
CA PRO A 418 -19.36 18.94 8.77
C PRO A 418 -19.68 19.75 7.51
N ASN A 419 -19.41 21.06 7.51
CA ASN A 419 -19.57 21.93 6.33
C ASN A 419 -18.23 22.24 5.64
N HIS A 420 -17.11 21.71 6.14
CA HIS A 420 -15.82 21.88 5.48
C HIS A 420 -15.82 21.15 4.12
N PRO A 421 -15.26 21.73 3.05
CA PRO A 421 -15.21 21.05 1.75
C PRO A 421 -14.46 19.71 1.80
N ASP A 422 -13.43 19.64 2.65
CA ASP A 422 -12.59 18.44 2.83
C ASP A 422 -13.03 17.55 4.01
N HIS A 423 -14.29 17.66 4.46
CA HIS A 423 -14.79 16.84 5.56
C HIS A 423 -14.81 15.35 5.17
N PRO A 424 -14.08 14.47 5.88
CA PRO A 424 -13.97 13.07 5.52
C PRO A 424 -15.28 12.32 5.75
N MET A 425 -15.51 11.27 4.95
CA MET A 425 -16.58 10.31 5.25
C MET A 425 -16.23 9.49 6.49
N VAL A 426 -17.24 9.09 7.27
CA VAL A 426 -17.05 8.15 8.38
C VAL A 426 -16.43 6.85 7.85
N GLY A 427 -15.37 6.39 8.50
CA GLY A 427 -14.55 5.25 8.08
C GLY A 427 -13.34 5.60 7.22
N SER A 428 -13.17 6.86 6.81
CA SER A 428 -12.00 7.29 6.03
C SER A 428 -10.74 7.39 6.89
N PRO A 429 -9.55 7.04 6.35
CA PRO A 429 -8.28 7.33 6.99
C PRO A 429 -8.05 8.85 7.06
N VAL A 430 -7.49 9.32 8.17
CA VAL A 430 -7.14 10.73 8.41
C VAL A 430 -5.77 10.84 9.09
N LYS A 431 -5.09 11.96 8.85
CA LYS A 431 -3.84 12.33 9.50
C LYS A 431 -3.93 13.77 10.00
N VAL A 432 -3.69 13.98 11.29
CA VAL A 432 -3.56 15.30 11.92
C VAL A 432 -2.09 15.49 12.29
N VAL A 433 -1.50 16.60 11.86
CA VAL A 433 -0.09 16.92 12.14
C VAL A 433 0.00 18.10 13.09
N GLY A 434 0.80 17.93 14.15
CA GLY A 434 1.21 19.05 15.00
C GLY A 434 0.18 19.57 16.00
N ALA A 435 -0.78 18.75 16.39
CA ALA A 435 -1.78 19.08 17.40
C ALA A 435 -1.23 18.89 18.83
N TYR A 436 -1.84 19.56 19.81
CA TYR A 436 -1.43 19.51 21.21
C TYR A 436 -2.39 18.69 22.06
N VAL A 437 -1.83 17.80 22.87
CA VAL A 437 -2.62 16.99 23.81
C VAL A 437 -3.16 17.89 24.93
N THR A 438 -4.48 18.06 25.01
CA THR A 438 -5.14 18.93 25.99
C THR A 438 -5.58 18.19 27.25
N ALA A 439 -5.92 16.90 27.13
CA ALA A 439 -6.29 16.02 28.24
C ALA A 439 -5.99 14.55 27.91
N VAL A 440 -5.61 13.76 28.91
CA VAL A 440 -5.41 12.30 28.79
C VAL A 440 -6.40 11.60 29.71
N ARG A 441 -7.17 10.64 29.19
CA ARG A 441 -8.11 9.85 29.99
C ARG A 441 -7.36 8.65 30.63
N PRO A 442 -7.52 8.40 31.93
CA PRO A 442 -6.86 7.32 32.64
C PRO A 442 -7.46 5.98 32.26
N ASP A 443 -6.77 4.89 32.63
CA ASP A 443 -7.15 3.50 32.32
C ASP A 443 -8.31 3.01 33.20
N ALA A 444 -9.44 3.71 33.17
CA ALA A 444 -10.67 3.36 33.86
C ALA A 444 -11.89 3.69 32.99
N GLY A 445 -12.79 2.71 32.82
CA GLY A 445 -13.98 2.84 31.96
C GLY A 445 -13.76 2.44 30.49
N ASN A 446 -14.77 2.73 29.66
CA ASN A 446 -14.88 2.26 28.27
C ASN A 446 -14.39 3.28 27.21
N SER A 447 -14.11 4.53 27.59
CA SER A 447 -13.66 5.58 26.66
C SER A 447 -12.21 5.98 26.98
N ARG A 448 -11.26 5.18 26.48
CA ARG A 448 -9.82 5.32 26.74
C ARG A 448 -9.14 6.04 25.59
N GLY A 449 -8.31 7.03 25.89
CA GLY A 449 -7.76 7.92 24.87
C GLY A 449 -7.30 9.26 25.40
N PHE A 450 -7.18 10.23 24.51
CA PHE A 450 -6.76 11.58 24.83
C PHE A 450 -7.42 12.58 23.89
N HIS A 451 -7.51 13.84 24.30
CA HIS A 451 -8.01 14.92 23.47
C HIS A 451 -6.84 15.71 22.90
N ILE A 452 -6.94 16.09 21.63
CA ILE A 452 -5.98 16.95 20.96
C ILE A 452 -6.69 18.22 20.48
N GLN A 453 -5.93 19.31 20.38
CA GLN A 453 -6.39 20.58 19.84
C GLN A 453 -5.25 21.25 19.08
N ASP A 454 -5.58 21.92 17.97
CA ASP A 454 -4.64 22.80 17.29
C ASP A 454 -4.32 24.02 18.18
N ASP A 455 -3.33 24.84 17.80
CA ASP A 455 -3.01 26.08 18.54
C ASP A 455 -4.04 27.21 18.34
N SER A 456 -5.08 26.95 17.54
CA SER A 456 -6.23 27.83 17.34
C SER A 456 -7.25 27.77 18.47
N LEU A 457 -7.95 28.89 18.65
CA LEU A 457 -9.11 29.02 19.53
C LEU A 457 -10.43 29.05 18.74
N ASP A 458 -10.36 28.86 17.43
CA ASP A 458 -11.52 28.84 16.54
C ASP A 458 -12.35 27.55 16.75
N PRO A 459 -13.67 27.59 16.48
CA PRO A 459 -14.52 26.40 16.44
C PRO A 459 -13.90 25.22 15.70
N PHE A 460 -14.23 24.01 16.14
CA PHE A 460 -13.86 22.73 15.53
C PHE A 460 -12.37 22.41 15.57
N SER A 461 -11.56 23.11 16.36
CA SER A 461 -10.10 22.87 16.40
C SER A 461 -9.67 21.77 17.40
N GLY A 462 -10.60 20.96 17.91
CA GLY A 462 -10.30 19.85 18.83
C GLY A 462 -11.00 18.55 18.45
N ILE A 463 -10.36 17.41 18.72
CA ILE A 463 -10.91 16.07 18.45
C ILE A 463 -10.43 15.05 19.50
N PHE A 464 -11.22 14.00 19.73
CA PHE A 464 -10.86 12.89 20.60
C PHE A 464 -10.10 11.81 19.83
N VAL A 465 -9.07 11.24 20.45
CA VAL A 465 -8.27 10.14 19.90
C VAL A 465 -8.50 8.90 20.75
N PHE A 466 -9.22 7.93 20.21
CA PHE A 466 -9.57 6.68 20.89
C PHE A 466 -8.49 5.63 20.72
N THR A 467 -7.91 5.15 21.81
CA THR A 467 -6.77 4.21 21.78
C THR A 467 -7.08 2.84 22.38
N GLY A 468 -8.29 2.64 22.93
CA GLY A 468 -8.70 1.39 23.59
C GLY A 468 -7.88 1.00 24.84
N SER A 469 -6.84 1.75 25.18
CA SER A 469 -5.89 1.49 26.28
C SER A 469 -5.29 2.81 26.77
N ASN A 470 -4.41 2.77 27.76
CA ASN A 470 -3.68 3.97 28.17
C ASN A 470 -2.62 4.30 27.11
N PRO A 471 -2.65 5.47 26.46
CA PRO A 471 -1.69 5.81 25.42
C PRO A 471 -0.28 5.94 26.02
N ALA A 472 0.58 4.96 25.76
CA ALA A 472 1.91 4.91 26.34
C ALA A 472 2.75 6.15 25.92
N GLY A 473 3.23 6.91 26.91
CA GLY A 473 4.11 8.06 26.69
C GLY A 473 3.40 9.38 26.39
N VAL A 474 2.11 9.38 26.05
CA VAL A 474 1.34 10.58 25.73
C VAL A 474 0.99 11.35 27.01
N LYS A 475 1.26 12.66 27.02
CA LYS A 475 1.01 13.58 28.14
C LYS A 475 0.41 14.89 27.65
N VAL A 476 -0.35 15.55 28.53
CA VAL A 476 -0.82 16.92 28.29
C VAL A 476 0.36 17.84 27.97
N GLY A 477 0.22 18.64 26.92
CA GLY A 477 1.26 19.52 26.40
C GLY A 477 2.09 18.93 25.25
N ASN A 478 2.10 17.61 25.07
CA ASN A 478 2.83 17.00 23.97
C ASN A 478 2.29 17.49 22.63
N ARG A 479 3.20 17.75 21.70
CA ARG A 479 2.86 17.97 20.30
C ARG A 479 2.93 16.64 19.56
N VAL A 480 1.85 16.27 18.89
CA VAL A 480 1.67 14.95 18.29
C VAL A 480 1.23 15.04 16.83
N THR A 481 1.69 14.06 16.05
CA THR A 481 1.04 13.64 14.81
C THR A 481 0.21 12.40 15.10
N VAL A 482 -1.04 12.40 14.64
CA VAL A 482 -2.00 11.29 14.82
C VAL A 482 -2.55 10.89 13.47
N SER A 483 -2.33 9.64 13.08
CA SER A 483 -3.03 9.00 11.96
C SER A 483 -4.04 8.00 12.49
N GLY A 484 -5.13 7.75 11.79
CA GLY A 484 -6.12 6.74 12.16
C GLY A 484 -7.35 6.81 11.27
N THR A 485 -8.48 6.29 11.75
CA THR A 485 -9.76 6.31 11.03
C THR A 485 -10.69 7.32 11.66
N TYR A 486 -11.26 8.21 10.86
CA TYR A 486 -12.31 9.12 11.31
C TYR A 486 -13.61 8.35 11.58
N GLU A 487 -14.15 8.48 12.79
CA GLU A 487 -15.34 7.77 13.24
C GLU A 487 -16.32 8.70 13.96
N GLU A 488 -17.60 8.35 13.90
CA GLU A 488 -18.68 8.98 14.66
C GLU A 488 -19.22 7.99 15.69
N TYR A 489 -18.71 8.05 16.92
CA TYR A 489 -19.08 7.11 17.97
C TYR A 489 -20.13 7.70 18.91
N PHE A 490 -21.39 7.30 18.70
CA PHE A 490 -22.54 7.91 19.39
C PHE A 490 -22.55 9.44 19.29
N THR A 491 -22.25 9.98 18.09
CA THR A 491 -22.15 11.42 17.78
C THR A 491 -20.97 12.16 18.42
N LEU A 492 -20.00 11.45 18.98
CA LEU A 492 -18.67 12.00 19.28
C LEU A 492 -17.80 11.75 18.05
N SER A 493 -17.25 12.79 17.43
CA SER A 493 -16.24 12.54 16.40
C SER A 493 -14.90 12.20 17.04
N GLU A 494 -14.30 11.11 16.56
CA GLU A 494 -13.05 10.60 17.08
C GLU A 494 -12.14 10.06 15.97
N ILE A 495 -10.85 9.96 16.28
CA ILE A 495 -9.89 9.20 15.50
C ILE A 495 -9.68 7.86 16.19
N SER A 496 -10.05 6.77 15.53
CA SER A 496 -9.91 5.39 16.01
C SER A 496 -8.72 4.68 15.37
N SER A 497 -8.34 3.53 15.95
CA SER A 497 -7.15 2.75 15.58
C SER A 497 -5.88 3.60 15.35
N PRO A 498 -5.55 4.53 16.26
CA PRO A 498 -4.60 5.58 15.94
C PRO A 498 -3.15 5.08 16.01
N ILE A 499 -2.33 5.62 15.11
CA ILE A 499 -0.88 5.64 15.21
C ILE A 499 -0.48 7.03 15.69
N VAL A 500 0.21 7.10 16.84
CA VAL A 500 0.57 8.36 17.50
C VAL A 500 2.08 8.53 17.49
N VAL A 501 2.54 9.63 16.90
CA VAL A 501 3.94 10.06 16.93
C VAL A 501 4.05 11.28 17.83
N ILE A 502 4.84 11.18 18.90
CA ILE A 502 5.17 12.32 19.77
C ILE A 502 6.33 13.09 19.15
N GLU A 503 6.04 14.26 18.61
CA GLU A 503 7.02 15.12 17.94
C GLU A 503 7.83 15.94 18.95
N ASP A 504 7.14 16.45 19.97
CA ASP A 504 7.73 17.18 21.08
C ASP A 504 7.13 16.68 22.40
N ALA A 505 8.02 16.35 23.34
CA ALA A 505 7.67 15.96 24.69
C ALA A 505 7.18 17.14 25.56
N GLY A 506 7.13 18.36 25.01
CA GLY A 506 6.71 19.60 25.66
C GLY A 506 5.59 19.43 26.69
N GLU A 507 5.71 20.15 27.82
CA GLU A 507 4.81 20.01 28.97
C GLU A 507 3.87 21.23 29.16
N VAL A 508 3.90 22.20 28.25
CA VAL A 508 3.10 23.44 28.34
C VAL A 508 2.36 23.69 27.04
N LEU A 509 1.04 23.87 27.13
CA LEU A 509 0.20 24.24 25.99
C LEU A 509 0.55 25.66 25.51
N PRO A 510 0.62 25.90 24.19
CA PRO A 510 0.96 27.22 23.64
C PRO A 510 -0.21 28.22 23.67
N PHE A 511 -1.40 27.77 24.10
CA PHE A 511 -2.62 28.56 24.20
C PHE A 511 -3.26 28.48 25.59
N ALA A 512 -4.06 29.50 25.92
CA ALA A 512 -4.91 29.52 27.11
C ALA A 512 -6.28 28.88 26.82
N PRO A 513 -7.03 28.42 27.84
CA PRO A 513 -8.40 27.95 27.66
C PRO A 513 -9.30 29.01 27.00
N ILE A 514 -10.22 28.57 26.14
CA ILE A 514 -11.21 29.42 25.49
C ILE A 514 -12.22 29.91 26.52
N LYS A 515 -12.26 31.23 26.76
CA LYS A 515 -13.18 31.82 27.72
C LYS A 515 -14.59 31.91 27.12
N VAL A 516 -15.53 31.16 27.69
CA VAL A 516 -16.93 31.14 27.26
C VAL A 516 -17.79 31.94 28.23
N ALA A 517 -18.39 33.01 27.72
CA ALA A 517 -19.14 33.98 28.54
C ALA A 517 -20.49 33.44 29.03
N ASP A 518 -21.18 32.65 28.21
CA ASP A 518 -22.46 32.03 28.56
C ASP A 518 -22.31 30.50 28.55
N PRO A 519 -22.24 29.86 29.73
CA PRO A 519 -22.13 28.41 29.85
C PRO A 519 -23.27 27.64 29.15
N ALA A 520 -24.45 28.26 28.98
CA ALA A 520 -25.58 27.62 28.28
C ALA A 520 -25.29 27.32 26.81
N THR A 521 -24.31 27.99 26.22
CA THR A 521 -23.88 27.72 24.84
C THR A 521 -23.10 26.42 24.70
N LEU A 522 -22.49 25.92 25.79
CA LEU A 522 -21.75 24.65 25.84
C LEU A 522 -22.58 23.47 26.36
N ALA A 523 -23.71 23.75 27.02
CA ALA A 523 -24.60 22.72 27.51
C ALA A 523 -25.17 21.88 26.33
N THR A 524 -25.67 20.67 26.61
CA THR A 524 -26.28 19.80 25.60
C THR A 524 -27.32 20.54 24.75
N GLY A 525 -27.12 20.57 23.43
CA GLY A 525 -27.97 21.29 22.47
C GLY A 525 -27.73 22.81 22.39
N GLY A 526 -26.72 23.32 23.10
CA GLY A 526 -26.22 24.68 22.99
C GLY A 526 -25.47 24.91 21.68
N MET A 527 -25.46 26.16 21.21
CA MET A 527 -24.94 26.51 19.89
C MET A 527 -23.44 26.32 19.70
N MET A 528 -22.67 26.22 20.78
CA MET A 528 -21.21 26.00 20.77
C MET A 528 -20.82 24.59 21.22
N ALA A 529 -21.79 23.75 21.61
CA ALA A 529 -21.50 22.45 22.21
C ALA A 529 -20.72 21.53 21.26
N GLU A 530 -21.16 21.45 20.00
CA GLU A 530 -20.49 20.67 18.95
C GLU A 530 -19.17 21.32 18.49
N ALA A 531 -19.23 22.64 18.27
CA ALA A 531 -18.09 23.43 17.83
C ALA A 531 -16.89 23.33 18.78
N TYR A 532 -17.13 23.25 20.09
CA TYR A 532 -16.06 23.20 21.09
C TYR A 532 -15.85 21.82 21.69
N GLU A 533 -16.48 20.77 21.16
CA GLU A 533 -16.22 19.40 21.59
C GLU A 533 -14.72 19.06 21.43
N SER A 534 -14.18 18.39 22.44
CA SER A 534 -12.76 18.10 22.64
C SER A 534 -11.82 19.30 22.82
N MET A 535 -12.34 20.53 22.86
CA MET A 535 -11.53 21.74 23.06
C MET A 535 -11.40 22.12 24.54
N LEU A 536 -10.29 22.77 24.90
CA LEU A 536 -10.02 23.30 26.23
C LEU A 536 -10.71 24.65 26.43
N VAL A 537 -11.72 24.68 27.31
CA VAL A 537 -12.55 25.86 27.56
C VAL A 537 -12.51 26.27 29.04
N SER A 538 -12.91 27.51 29.33
CA SER A 538 -13.19 27.96 30.70
C SER A 538 -14.49 28.74 30.80
N VAL A 539 -15.19 28.54 31.92
CA VAL A 539 -16.38 29.29 32.31
C VAL A 539 -16.17 29.91 33.69
N SER A 540 -16.71 31.11 33.90
CA SER A 540 -16.51 31.88 35.14
C SER A 540 -17.82 32.17 35.84
N ASP A 541 -17.74 32.40 37.16
CA ASP A 541 -18.86 32.82 38.00
C ASP A 541 -20.09 31.89 37.92
N VAL A 542 -19.84 30.58 37.87
CA VAL A 542 -20.89 29.55 37.76
C VAL A 542 -21.28 28.98 39.13
N VAL A 543 -22.53 28.51 39.23
CA VAL A 543 -23.13 28.02 40.47
C VAL A 543 -23.73 26.65 40.21
N ILE A 544 -23.57 25.70 41.13
CA ILE A 544 -24.25 24.40 41.06
C ILE A 544 -25.77 24.63 41.13
N THR A 545 -26.49 24.22 40.09
CA THR A 545 -27.95 24.32 39.99
C THR A 545 -28.64 23.00 40.31
N LYS A 546 -27.97 21.87 40.07
CA LYS A 546 -28.50 20.52 40.32
C LYS A 546 -27.36 19.52 40.51
N GLN A 547 -27.35 18.81 41.62
CA GLN A 547 -26.47 17.66 41.83
C GLN A 547 -27.07 16.42 41.20
N ASN A 548 -26.24 15.47 40.75
CA ASN A 548 -26.69 14.20 40.15
C ASN A 548 -27.72 14.45 39.06
N ALA A 549 -27.24 14.98 37.94
CA ALA A 549 -28.11 15.35 36.84
C ALA A 549 -28.85 14.14 36.25
N ASP A 550 -28.23 12.96 36.34
CA ASP A 550 -28.76 11.66 35.96
C ASP A 550 -29.53 10.91 37.07
N ALA A 551 -30.17 9.80 36.71
CA ALA A 551 -30.91 8.95 37.65
C ALA A 551 -30.02 8.12 38.59
N ASN A 552 -28.75 7.90 38.22
CA ASN A 552 -27.73 7.25 39.02
C ASN A 552 -26.66 8.28 39.39
N ASP A 553 -25.96 8.05 40.51
CA ASP A 553 -24.84 8.90 40.94
C ASP A 553 -23.59 8.53 40.14
N TYR A 554 -23.23 9.39 39.19
CA TYR A 554 -22.00 9.30 38.40
C TYR A 554 -21.05 10.46 38.74
N ASP A 555 -21.17 11.04 39.94
CA ASP A 555 -20.32 12.16 40.37
C ASP A 555 -20.36 13.38 39.41
N GLU A 556 -21.50 13.56 38.71
CA GLU A 556 -21.76 14.70 37.83
C GLU A 556 -22.83 15.67 38.39
N PHE A 557 -22.74 16.94 38.00
CA PHE A 557 -23.70 17.99 38.37
C PHE A 557 -23.89 19.04 37.26
N GLU A 558 -25.02 19.75 37.29
CA GLU A 558 -25.27 20.91 36.43
C GLU A 558 -24.88 22.20 37.16
N VAL A 559 -24.27 23.12 36.41
CA VAL A 559 -24.01 24.50 36.84
C VAL A 559 -24.89 25.51 36.09
N THR A 560 -24.68 26.81 36.34
CA THR A 560 -25.28 27.93 35.58
C THR A 560 -25.35 27.60 34.09
N GLY A 561 -26.50 27.83 33.45
CA GLY A 561 -26.70 27.54 32.03
C GLY A 561 -27.02 26.08 31.69
N ASN A 562 -27.23 25.22 32.69
CA ASN A 562 -27.42 23.76 32.54
C ASN A 562 -26.19 23.05 31.94
N LEU A 563 -25.02 23.67 31.98
CA LEU A 563 -23.77 23.01 31.61
C LEU A 563 -23.48 21.93 32.65
N ARG A 564 -23.26 20.70 32.19
CA ARG A 564 -22.84 19.61 33.06
C ARG A 564 -21.34 19.68 33.32
N VAL A 565 -20.94 19.35 34.53
CA VAL A 565 -19.55 19.18 34.96
C VAL A 565 -19.42 17.76 35.48
N ASP A 566 -18.37 17.08 35.04
CA ASP A 566 -18.17 15.66 35.29
C ASP A 566 -16.66 15.40 35.50
N ASP A 567 -16.37 14.38 36.28
CA ASP A 567 -15.09 14.09 36.90
C ASP A 567 -14.24 13.08 36.10
N GLN A 568 -14.73 12.74 34.91
CA GLN A 568 -14.27 11.76 33.91
C GLN A 568 -12.75 11.65 33.66
N ILE A 569 -11.95 12.72 33.82
CA ILE A 569 -10.50 12.69 33.50
C ILE A 569 -9.65 12.18 34.67
N TYR A 570 -9.86 12.54 35.94
CA TYR A 570 -8.90 12.10 36.98
C TYR A 570 -9.49 11.86 38.38
N ASP A 571 -10.78 12.10 38.64
CA ASP A 571 -11.28 12.14 40.03
C ASP A 571 -11.29 10.75 40.69
N ASN A 572 -11.58 9.70 39.91
CA ASN A 572 -11.49 8.31 40.36
C ASN A 572 -10.08 7.84 40.76
N VAL A 573 -9.03 8.59 40.37
CA VAL A 573 -7.63 8.35 40.75
C VAL A 573 -7.14 9.39 41.78
N VAL A 574 -7.57 10.64 41.64
CA VAL A 574 -7.16 11.79 42.45
C VAL A 574 -8.38 12.65 42.76
N ASN A 575 -8.85 12.62 44.02
CA ASN A 575 -10.02 13.38 44.44
C ASN A 575 -9.92 14.88 44.06
N MET A 576 -10.63 15.29 43.00
CA MET A 576 -10.69 16.66 42.51
C MET A 576 -11.78 17.46 43.24
N GLY A 577 -12.61 16.77 44.02
CA GLY A 577 -13.75 17.35 44.74
C GLY A 577 -14.94 17.61 43.83
N LEU A 578 -15.12 16.84 42.76
CA LEU A 578 -16.32 16.87 41.92
C LEU A 578 -17.34 15.78 42.31
N ASN A 579 -17.03 14.98 43.33
CA ASN A 579 -17.81 13.90 43.96
C ASN A 579 -19.16 14.27 44.63
N ASN A 580 -19.88 15.26 44.13
CA ASN A 580 -21.18 15.71 44.63
C ASN A 580 -21.24 16.09 46.14
N ALA A 581 -20.10 16.28 46.82
CA ALA A 581 -20.08 16.70 48.23
C ALA A 581 -20.60 18.13 48.44
N CYS A 582 -20.59 18.97 47.40
CA CYS A 582 -20.97 20.37 47.47
C CYS A 582 -22.41 20.62 47.04
N VAL A 583 -23.21 21.16 47.97
CA VAL A 583 -24.65 21.40 47.79
C VAL A 583 -24.98 22.36 46.65
N VAL A 584 -26.20 22.25 46.12
CA VAL A 584 -26.78 23.25 45.20
C VAL A 584 -26.63 24.66 45.77
N GLY A 585 -26.15 25.59 44.93
CA GLY A 585 -25.80 26.96 45.32
C GLY A 585 -24.31 27.18 45.61
N SER A 586 -23.48 26.13 45.66
CA SER A 586 -22.02 26.26 45.71
C SER A 586 -21.48 26.94 44.45
N GLN A 587 -20.44 27.75 44.59
CA GLN A 587 -20.00 28.69 43.55
C GLN A 587 -18.54 28.47 43.16
N PHE A 588 -18.25 28.67 41.88
CA PHE A 588 -16.93 28.62 41.30
C PHE A 588 -16.59 29.99 40.70
N THR A 589 -15.37 30.47 40.93
CA THR A 589 -14.83 31.64 40.20
C THR A 589 -14.49 31.25 38.78
N GLU A 590 -13.91 30.07 38.59
CA GLU A 590 -13.54 29.55 37.28
C GLU A 590 -13.55 28.02 37.29
N LEU A 591 -14.05 27.44 36.20
CA LEU A 591 -13.90 26.05 35.85
C LEU A 591 -13.22 25.98 34.48
N ILE A 592 -12.11 25.25 34.41
CA ILE A 592 -11.38 24.94 33.18
C ILE A 592 -11.56 23.45 32.91
N GLY A 593 -11.66 23.06 31.65
CA GLY A 593 -11.75 21.65 31.27
C GLY A 593 -11.85 21.45 29.79
N VAL A 594 -11.69 20.21 29.34
CA VAL A 594 -12.06 19.86 27.96
C VAL A 594 -13.57 19.69 27.89
N LEU A 595 -14.22 20.19 26.84
CA LEU A 595 -15.64 19.92 26.62
C LEU A 595 -15.79 18.54 26.00
N GLY A 596 -16.24 17.59 26.79
CA GLY A 596 -16.48 16.21 26.38
C GLY A 596 -17.91 15.93 25.99
N PHE A 597 -18.11 14.80 25.31
CA PHE A 597 -19.44 14.24 25.05
C PHE A 597 -19.51 12.80 25.53
N SER A 598 -20.54 12.49 26.31
CA SER A 598 -20.82 11.14 26.78
C SER A 598 -22.29 11.01 27.17
N PHE A 599 -22.85 9.81 26.99
CA PHE A 599 -24.25 9.52 27.35
C PHE A 599 -25.24 10.57 26.82
N ALA A 600 -25.06 10.99 25.57
CA ALA A 600 -25.87 12.01 24.90
C ALA A 600 -25.85 13.42 25.55
N ASN A 601 -24.79 13.74 26.29
CA ASN A 601 -24.64 15.04 26.94
C ASN A 601 -23.25 15.64 26.70
N SER A 602 -23.24 16.95 26.46
CA SER A 602 -22.03 17.78 26.47
C SER A 602 -21.70 18.15 27.92
N LYS A 603 -20.46 17.91 28.32
CA LYS A 603 -20.00 18.02 29.71
C LYS A 603 -18.62 18.68 29.76
N LEU A 604 -18.41 19.59 30.70
CA LEU A 604 -17.09 20.13 30.99
C LEU A 604 -16.34 19.15 31.89
N TRP A 605 -15.16 18.74 31.47
CA TRP A 605 -14.31 17.82 32.23
C TRP A 605 -13.01 18.50 32.69
N PRO A 606 -12.95 18.96 33.94
CA PRO A 606 -11.71 19.44 34.54
C PRO A 606 -10.63 18.37 34.51
N ARG A 607 -9.39 18.77 34.22
CA ARG A 607 -8.28 17.83 34.01
C ARG A 607 -7.48 17.61 35.28
N VAL A 608 -7.41 18.62 36.14
CA VAL A 608 -6.65 18.60 37.39
C VAL A 608 -7.35 19.47 38.43
N LYS A 609 -7.06 19.28 39.72
CA LYS A 609 -7.63 20.12 40.79
C LYS A 609 -7.41 21.62 40.57
N SER A 610 -6.29 22.03 39.96
CA SER A 610 -6.01 23.45 39.67
C SER A 610 -6.88 24.04 38.56
N ASP A 611 -7.60 23.23 37.79
CA ASP A 611 -8.60 23.71 36.83
C ASP A 611 -9.89 24.16 37.53
N ILE A 612 -10.03 23.94 38.85
CA ILE A 612 -11.24 24.21 39.63
C ILE A 612 -10.95 25.29 40.68
N SER A 613 -11.62 26.45 40.56
CA SER A 613 -11.49 27.56 41.51
C SER A 613 -12.78 27.79 42.30
N TRP A 614 -12.84 27.25 43.52
CA TRP A 614 -14.01 27.38 44.40
C TRP A 614 -14.11 28.74 45.10
N VAL A 615 -15.34 29.26 45.21
CA VAL A 615 -15.68 30.39 46.10
C VAL A 615 -16.23 29.88 47.44
N MET A 616 -17.05 28.82 47.39
CA MET A 616 -17.69 28.21 48.55
C MET A 616 -17.81 26.70 48.35
N CYS A 617 -17.47 25.93 49.38
CA CYS A 617 -17.36 24.46 49.37
C CYS A 617 -16.18 23.94 48.54
N ASP A 618 -14.95 24.07 49.05
CA ASP A 618 -13.83 23.28 48.52
C ASP A 618 -13.75 21.98 49.34
N PRO A 619 -14.12 20.81 48.79
CA PRO A 619 -13.94 19.55 49.50
C PRO A 619 -12.44 19.33 49.68
N ALA A 620 -12.01 19.12 50.92
CA ALA A 620 -10.62 18.79 51.19
C ALA A 620 -10.21 17.55 50.38
N PRO A 621 -8.97 17.52 49.83
CA PRO A 621 -8.49 16.44 48.96
C PRO A 621 -8.57 15.06 49.63
#